data_AF-A0A9D7LQV1-F1
#
_entry.id   AF-A0A9D7LQV1-F1
#
_cell.length_a   1.000
_cell.length_b   1.000
_cell.length_c   1.000
_cell.angle_alpha   90.00
_cell.angle_beta   90.00
_cell.angle_gamma   90.00
#
_symmetry.space_group_name_H-M   'P 1'
#
loop_
_entity.id
_entity.type
_entity.pdbx_description
1 polymer ?
#
loop_
_entity_poly.entity_id
_entity_poly.type
_entity_poly.pdbx_seq_one_letter_code
_entity_poly.pdbx_strand_id
1 'polypeptide(L)'
;MNEPLTPSENAMVDPHKPIFDDSKPRGRLIWLPVLIAIVALTTTGCITYHALANTDVRSAQPALLSLAATWAVGAPIWFFVEYYFLYRHAAAPDSWELFKHGQQVAIPVWAGIAAALYGVGSSDLAKKDSGPQVTCTLEIAAPPATGITSTALQLRCK
;
A
#
# COMPACT_ATOMS: atom_id res chain seq x y z
N MET A 1 -0.23 -47.16 -29.63
CA MET A 1 -0.77 -46.04 -30.42
C MET A 1 -0.84 -44.87 -29.46
N ASN A 2 0.09 -43.92 -29.60
CA ASN A 2 0.11 -42.72 -28.77
C ASN A 2 -0.76 -41.69 -29.50
N GLU A 3 -1.85 -41.24 -28.88
CA GLU A 3 -2.58 -40.08 -29.37
C GLU A 3 -1.61 -38.89 -29.44
N PRO A 4 -1.51 -38.20 -30.59
CA PRO A 4 -0.77 -36.96 -30.66
C PRO A 4 -1.50 -35.94 -29.78
N LEU A 5 -0.80 -35.45 -28.75
CA LEU A 5 -1.20 -34.27 -27.98
C LEU A 5 -1.39 -33.13 -28.99
N THR A 6 -2.64 -32.84 -29.34
CA THR A 6 -2.95 -31.61 -30.04
C THR A 6 -2.47 -30.48 -29.14
N PRO A 7 -1.68 -29.51 -29.66
CA PRO A 7 -1.45 -28.29 -28.91
C PRO A 7 -2.85 -27.71 -28.68
N SER A 8 -3.31 -27.63 -27.43
CA SER A 8 -4.44 -26.79 -27.06
C SER A 8 -3.96 -25.35 -27.22
N GLU A 9 -3.80 -24.99 -28.49
CA GLU A 9 -3.29 -23.76 -29.03
C GLU A 9 -4.27 -22.67 -28.65
N ASN A 10 -3.98 -21.99 -27.55
CA ASN A 10 -4.41 -20.62 -27.26
C ASN A 10 -5.80 -20.30 -27.82
N ALA A 11 -6.80 -21.15 -27.52
CA ALA A 11 -8.17 -20.88 -27.91
C ALA A 11 -8.50 -19.58 -27.23
N MET A 12 -8.52 -18.50 -28.03
CA MET A 12 -8.58 -17.13 -27.57
C MET A 12 -9.70 -17.05 -26.55
N VAL A 13 -9.33 -16.95 -25.26
CA VAL A 13 -10.28 -16.99 -24.17
C VAL A 13 -11.10 -15.73 -24.30
N ASP A 14 -12.36 -15.89 -24.70
CA ASP A 14 -13.27 -14.77 -24.89
C ASP A 14 -13.39 -13.99 -23.56
N PRO A 15 -12.88 -12.75 -23.48
CA PRO A 15 -12.83 -11.99 -22.24
C PRO A 15 -14.22 -11.56 -21.78
N HIS A 16 -15.24 -11.67 -22.64
CA HIS A 16 -16.62 -11.31 -22.33
C HIS A 16 -17.41 -12.45 -21.69
N LYS A 17 -16.85 -13.67 -21.62
CA LYS A 17 -17.53 -14.77 -20.94
C LYS A 17 -17.59 -14.52 -19.44
N PRO A 18 -18.76 -14.68 -18.80
CA PRO A 18 -18.87 -14.52 -17.36
C PRO A 18 -18.04 -15.60 -16.65
N ILE A 19 -17.20 -15.18 -15.71
CA ILE A 19 -16.36 -16.09 -14.90
C ILE A 19 -17.21 -16.94 -13.96
N PHE A 20 -18.36 -16.39 -13.56
CA PHE A 20 -19.26 -16.95 -12.58
C PHE A 20 -20.51 -17.50 -13.27
N ASP A 21 -21.08 -18.56 -12.69
CA ASP A 21 -22.32 -19.20 -13.19
C ASP A 21 -23.56 -18.44 -12.68
N ASP A 22 -24.39 -17.92 -13.58
CA ASP A 22 -25.58 -17.12 -13.25
C ASP A 22 -26.74 -17.97 -12.71
N SER A 23 -26.69 -19.29 -12.89
CA SER A 23 -27.72 -20.22 -12.42
C SER A 23 -27.66 -20.51 -10.91
N LYS A 24 -26.50 -20.27 -10.29
CA LYS A 24 -26.32 -20.47 -8.85
C LYS A 24 -26.76 -19.22 -8.09
N PRO A 25 -27.56 -19.34 -7.01
CA PRO A 25 -27.97 -18.20 -6.21
C PRO A 25 -26.75 -17.56 -5.55
N ARG A 26 -26.21 -16.52 -6.21
CA ARG A 26 -25.19 -15.65 -5.66
C ARG A 26 -25.89 -14.73 -4.67
N GLY A 27 -25.85 -15.09 -3.39
CA GLY A 27 -26.40 -14.24 -2.33
C GLY A 27 -25.76 -12.84 -2.29
N ARG A 28 -26.00 -12.10 -1.20
CA ARG A 28 -25.48 -10.73 -1.01
C ARG A 28 -23.94 -10.60 -1.11
N LEU A 29 -23.21 -11.71 -1.19
CA LEU A 29 -21.76 -11.77 -1.31
C LEU A 29 -21.20 -11.17 -2.62
N ILE A 30 -21.98 -11.12 -3.71
CA ILE A 30 -21.49 -10.60 -5.00
C ILE A 30 -21.19 -9.08 -4.97
N TRP A 31 -21.87 -8.34 -4.11
CA TRP A 31 -21.67 -6.89 -3.96
C TRP A 31 -20.50 -6.58 -3.03
N LEU A 32 -20.03 -7.55 -2.26
CA LEU A 32 -19.00 -7.37 -1.24
C LEU A 32 -17.66 -6.89 -1.85
N PRO A 33 -17.15 -7.47 -2.95
CA PRO A 33 -15.99 -6.96 -3.68
C PRO A 33 -16.13 -5.50 -4.12
N VAL A 34 -17.29 -5.17 -4.68
CA VAL A 34 -17.56 -3.82 -5.21
C VAL A 34 -17.57 -2.80 -4.06
N LEU A 35 -18.24 -3.13 -2.95
CA LEU A 35 -18.29 -2.26 -1.77
C LEU A 35 -16.90 -2.09 -1.15
N ILE A 36 -16.13 -3.18 -1.01
CA ILE A 36 -14.76 -3.11 -0.49
C ILE A 36 -13.88 -2.25 -1.38
N ALA A 37 -13.98 -2.40 -2.71
CA ALA A 37 -13.22 -1.58 -3.66
C ALA A 37 -13.59 -0.10 -3.56
N ILE A 38 -14.88 0.23 -3.50
CA ILE A 38 -15.36 1.62 -3.35
C ILE A 38 -14.84 2.23 -2.04
N VAL A 39 -14.98 1.50 -0.92
CA VAL A 39 -14.51 1.97 0.38
C VAL A 39 -12.99 2.16 0.37
N ALA A 40 -12.22 1.19 -0.12
CA ALA A 40 -10.77 1.26 -0.19
C ALA A 40 -10.28 2.45 -1.02
N LEU A 41 -10.88 2.68 -2.20
CA LEU A 41 -10.53 3.81 -3.06
C LEU A 41 -10.89 5.15 -2.41
N THR A 42 -12.09 5.25 -1.82
CA THR A 42 -12.56 6.48 -1.18
C THR A 42 -11.70 6.82 0.04
N THR A 43 -11.44 5.86 0.92
CA THR A 43 -10.60 6.07 2.11
C THR A 43 -9.17 6.43 1.71
N THR A 44 -8.60 5.77 0.70
CA THR A 44 -7.28 6.08 0.16
C THR A 44 -7.21 7.50 -0.40
N GLY A 45 -8.20 7.88 -1.21
CA GLY A 45 -8.30 9.23 -1.77
C GLY A 45 -8.42 10.29 -0.69
N CYS A 46 -9.28 10.07 0.32
CA CYS A 46 -9.44 10.99 1.45
C CYS A 46 -8.15 11.16 2.27
N ILE A 47 -7.47 10.06 2.61
CA ILE A 47 -6.21 10.11 3.37
C ILE A 47 -5.14 10.86 2.57
N THR A 48 -4.99 10.52 1.28
CA THR A 48 -3.99 11.14 0.41
C THR A 48 -4.28 12.63 0.22
N TYR A 49 -5.55 12.99 -0.05
CA TYR A 49 -5.96 14.38 -0.17
C TYR A 49 -5.73 15.15 1.12
N HIS A 50 -6.09 14.60 2.27
CA HIS A 50 -5.89 15.26 3.56
C HIS A 50 -4.40 15.43 3.90
N ALA A 51 -3.57 14.45 3.54
CA ALA A 51 -2.12 14.50 3.70
C ALA A 51 -1.46 15.53 2.77
N LEU A 52 -2.02 15.77 1.57
CA LEU A 52 -1.53 16.78 0.62
C LEU A 52 -2.06 18.19 0.93
N ALA A 53 -3.31 18.31 1.39
CA ALA A 53 -3.97 19.59 1.64
C ALA A 53 -3.54 20.23 2.97
N ASN A 54 -3.26 19.41 3.99
CA ASN A 54 -2.72 19.92 5.25
C ASN A 54 -1.20 19.88 5.17
N THR A 55 -0.59 21.05 5.01
CA THR A 55 0.86 21.28 4.88
C THR A 55 1.67 20.91 6.12
N ASP A 56 1.07 20.24 7.10
CA ASP A 56 1.75 19.73 8.28
C ASP A 56 2.51 18.45 7.93
N VAL A 57 3.63 18.66 7.24
CA VAL A 57 4.53 17.65 6.62
C VAL A 57 4.89 16.50 7.56
N ARG A 58 4.84 16.75 8.87
CA ARG A 58 5.17 15.77 9.90
C ARG A 58 4.15 14.62 10.04
N SER A 59 2.91 14.84 9.60
CA SER A 59 1.82 13.85 9.71
C SER A 59 1.56 13.06 8.42
N ALA A 60 1.94 13.60 7.25
CA ALA A 60 1.65 13.01 5.95
C ALA A 60 2.49 11.74 5.67
N GLN A 61 3.76 11.75 6.06
CA GLN A 61 4.70 10.66 5.80
C GLN A 61 4.29 9.31 6.43
N PRO A 62 3.98 9.20 7.74
CA PRO A 62 3.54 7.94 8.31
C PRO A 62 2.21 7.46 7.72
N ALA A 63 1.32 8.36 7.31
CA ALA A 63 0.05 8.01 6.68
C ALA A 63 0.28 7.37 5.29
N LEU A 64 1.14 7.97 4.45
CA LEU A 64 1.47 7.45 3.13
C LEU A 64 2.22 6.11 3.20
N LEU A 65 3.15 5.96 4.14
CA LEU A 65 3.86 4.68 4.34
C LEU A 65 2.93 3.58 4.87
N SER A 66 2.02 3.91 5.80
CA SER A 66 1.02 2.96 6.29
C SER A 66 0.08 2.52 5.18
N LEU A 67 -0.31 3.45 4.30
CA LEU A 67 -1.13 3.17 3.14
C LEU A 67 -0.38 2.28 2.13
N ALA A 68 0.90 2.57 1.85
CA ALA A 68 1.74 1.73 0.99
C ALA A 68 1.86 0.30 1.54
N ALA A 69 2.09 0.14 2.85
CA ALA A 69 2.14 -1.16 3.51
C ALA A 69 0.79 -1.90 3.45
N THR A 70 -0.30 -1.16 3.67
CA THR A 70 -1.67 -1.71 3.60
C THR A 70 -1.96 -2.23 2.20
N TRP A 71 -1.61 -1.49 1.14
CA TRP A 71 -1.80 -1.98 -0.22
C TRP A 71 -0.83 -3.11 -0.56
N ALA A 72 0.44 -3.06 -0.14
CA ALA A 72 1.42 -4.11 -0.39
C ALA A 72 0.98 -5.49 0.13
N VAL A 73 0.30 -5.54 1.27
CA VAL A 73 -0.21 -6.79 1.88
C VAL A 73 -1.68 -7.05 1.52
N GLY A 74 -2.46 -5.99 1.35
CA GLY A 74 -3.91 -6.04 1.16
C GLY A 74 -4.33 -6.75 -0.11
N ALA A 75 -3.69 -6.49 -1.27
CA ALA A 75 -4.06 -7.21 -2.49
C ALA A 75 -3.71 -8.70 -2.46
N PRO A 76 -2.52 -9.13 -2.00
CA PRO A 76 -2.25 -10.56 -1.83
C PRO A 76 -3.32 -11.27 -1.00
N ILE A 77 -3.72 -10.66 0.13
CA ILE A 77 -4.80 -11.20 0.97
C ILE A 77 -6.13 -11.21 0.21
N TRP A 78 -6.44 -10.14 -0.51
CA TRP A 78 -7.68 -10.04 -1.29
C TRP A 78 -7.76 -11.11 -2.38
N PHE A 79 -6.71 -11.32 -3.16
CA PHE A 79 -6.66 -12.37 -4.18
C PHE A 79 -6.82 -13.77 -3.59
N PHE A 80 -6.27 -13.99 -2.39
CA PHE A 80 -6.47 -15.25 -1.66
C PHE A 80 -7.94 -15.43 -1.26
N VAL A 81 -8.55 -14.40 -0.67
CA VAL A 81 -9.97 -14.41 -0.28
C VAL A 81 -10.86 -14.65 -1.51
N GLU A 82 -10.59 -13.95 -2.61
CA GLU A 82 -11.34 -14.09 -3.85
C GLU A 82 -11.26 -15.52 -4.41
N TYR A 83 -10.08 -16.12 -4.41
CA TYR A 83 -9.93 -17.50 -4.86
C TYR A 83 -10.73 -18.49 -4.00
N TYR A 84 -10.58 -18.44 -2.67
CA TYR A 84 -11.19 -19.43 -1.78
C TYR A 84 -12.70 -19.25 -1.61
N PHE A 85 -13.18 -18.01 -1.54
CA PHE A 85 -14.59 -17.73 -1.21
C PHE A 85 -15.46 -17.42 -2.42
N LEU A 86 -14.93 -16.77 -3.47
CA LEU A 86 -15.71 -16.40 -4.65
C LEU A 86 -15.53 -17.43 -5.76
N TYR A 87 -14.28 -17.63 -6.19
CA TYR A 87 -13.97 -18.50 -7.33
C TYR A 87 -14.35 -19.96 -7.04
N ARG A 88 -13.83 -20.56 -5.95
CA ARG A 88 -14.08 -21.97 -5.65
C ARG A 88 -15.57 -22.34 -5.48
N HIS A 89 -16.40 -21.40 -5.06
CA HIS A 89 -17.81 -21.67 -4.77
C HIS A 89 -18.73 -21.44 -5.97
N ALA A 90 -18.43 -20.43 -6.81
CA ALA A 90 -19.32 -19.94 -7.86
C ALA A 90 -18.71 -19.94 -9.28
N ALA A 91 -17.51 -20.48 -9.48
CA ALA A 91 -16.89 -20.55 -10.80
C ALA A 91 -17.73 -21.38 -11.78
N ALA A 92 -17.85 -20.85 -13.01
CA ALA A 92 -18.32 -21.60 -14.15
C ALA A 92 -17.27 -22.67 -14.58
N PRO A 93 -17.70 -23.77 -15.22
CA PRO A 93 -16.78 -24.69 -15.87
C PRO A 93 -15.88 -23.93 -16.86
N ASP A 94 -14.60 -24.28 -16.91
CA ASP A 94 -13.59 -23.68 -17.81
C ASP A 94 -13.27 -22.19 -17.60
N SER A 95 -13.72 -21.55 -16.51
CA SER A 95 -13.41 -20.14 -16.24
C SER A 95 -12.04 -19.91 -15.57
N TRP A 96 -11.28 -20.97 -15.32
CA TRP A 96 -10.01 -20.92 -14.58
C TRP A 96 -8.94 -20.09 -15.29
N GLU A 97 -8.79 -20.27 -16.60
CA GLU A 97 -7.81 -19.52 -17.37
C GLU A 97 -8.12 -18.03 -17.37
N LEU A 98 -9.40 -17.66 -17.46
CA LEU A 98 -9.84 -16.27 -17.42
C LEU A 98 -9.58 -15.63 -16.05
N PHE A 99 -9.85 -16.37 -14.96
CA PHE A 99 -9.54 -15.92 -13.60
C PHE A 99 -8.03 -15.69 -13.39
N LYS A 100 -7.19 -16.65 -13.80
CA LYS A 100 -5.72 -16.50 -13.74
C LYS A 100 -5.24 -15.31 -14.56
N HIS A 101 -5.77 -15.13 -15.76
CA HIS A 101 -5.42 -13.99 -16.61
C HIS A 101 -5.77 -12.67 -15.92
N GLY A 102 -6.95 -12.58 -15.30
CA GLY A 102 -7.34 -11.43 -14.49
C GLY A 102 -6.35 -11.13 -13.36
N GLN A 103 -5.93 -12.15 -12.60
CA GLN A 103 -4.92 -11.98 -11.55
C GLN A 103 -3.56 -11.54 -12.11
N GLN A 104 -3.10 -12.13 -13.22
CA GLN A 104 -1.84 -11.77 -13.87
C GLN A 104 -1.82 -10.32 -14.36
N VAL A 105 -2.95 -9.79 -14.82
CA VAL A 105 -3.07 -8.38 -15.23
C VAL A 105 -3.18 -7.46 -14.01
N ALA A 106 -3.87 -7.87 -12.96
CA ALA A 106 -4.08 -7.05 -11.77
C ALA A 106 -2.80 -6.88 -10.91
N ILE A 107 -1.96 -7.92 -10.81
CA ILE A 107 -0.71 -7.90 -10.03
C ILE A 107 0.22 -6.74 -10.41
N PRO A 108 0.61 -6.51 -11.69
CA PRO A 108 1.53 -5.44 -12.05
C PRO A 108 0.92 -4.05 -11.84
N VAL A 109 -0.38 -3.87 -12.14
CA VAL A 109 -1.09 -2.61 -11.86
C VAL A 109 -1.02 -2.28 -10.37
N TRP A 110 -1.25 -3.29 -9.55
CA TRP A 110 -1.19 -3.15 -8.11
C TRP A 110 0.20 -2.83 -7.56
N ALA A 111 1.20 -3.59 -8.02
CA ALA A 111 2.59 -3.37 -7.65
C ALA A 111 3.04 -1.95 -8.01
N GLY A 112 2.59 -1.43 -9.16
CA GLY A 112 2.83 -0.04 -9.57
C GLY A 112 2.26 0.99 -8.58
N ILE A 113 1.02 0.79 -8.11
CA ILE A 113 0.38 1.68 -7.11
C ILE A 113 1.13 1.63 -5.79
N ALA A 114 1.45 0.44 -5.28
CA ALA A 114 2.18 0.28 -4.02
C ALA A 114 3.58 0.91 -4.09
N ALA A 115 4.28 0.70 -5.21
CA ALA A 115 5.59 1.31 -5.46
C ALA A 115 5.51 2.84 -5.57
N ALA A 116 4.48 3.38 -6.24
CA ALA A 116 4.27 4.82 -6.35
C ALA A 116 4.02 5.46 -4.97
N LEU A 117 3.15 4.86 -4.15
CA LEU A 117 2.88 5.35 -2.78
C LEU A 117 4.14 5.30 -1.91
N TYR A 118 4.90 4.21 -2.00
CA TYR A 118 6.18 4.10 -1.29
C TYR A 118 7.19 5.16 -1.78
N GLY A 119 7.29 5.37 -3.09
CA GLY A 119 8.17 6.38 -3.68
C GLY A 119 7.83 7.78 -3.18
N VAL A 120 6.55 8.15 -3.19
CA VAL A 120 6.08 9.45 -2.67
C VAL A 120 6.35 9.56 -1.17
N GLY A 121 6.01 8.54 -0.39
CA GLY A 121 6.22 8.54 1.06
C GLY A 121 7.70 8.52 1.48
N SER A 122 8.60 7.99 0.65
CA SER A 122 10.04 7.97 0.91
C SER A 122 10.79 9.17 0.32
N SER A 123 10.18 9.96 -0.56
CA SER A 123 10.81 11.13 -1.17
C SER A 123 11.20 12.18 -0.14
N ASP A 124 10.41 12.34 0.93
CA ASP A 124 10.73 13.27 2.01
C ASP A 124 11.86 12.75 2.92
N LEU A 125 12.03 11.43 3.06
CA LEU A 125 13.19 10.84 3.76
C LEU A 125 14.50 11.09 3.00
N ALA A 126 14.43 11.17 1.67
CA ALA A 126 15.60 11.46 0.84
C ALA A 126 16.05 12.93 0.97
N LYS A 127 15.17 13.81 1.46
CA LYS A 127 15.51 15.20 1.78
C LYS A 127 16.36 15.20 3.05
N LYS A 128 17.69 15.21 2.85
CA LYS A 128 18.67 15.35 3.93
C LYS A 128 18.27 16.55 4.79
N ASP A 129 18.07 16.33 6.09
CA ASP A 129 17.74 17.39 7.05
C ASP A 129 18.75 18.53 6.91
N SER A 130 18.33 19.55 6.18
CA SER A 130 18.99 20.84 6.06
C SER A 130 18.41 21.78 7.10
N GLY A 131 17.77 21.23 8.14
CA GLY A 131 17.36 21.98 9.30
C GLY A 131 18.58 22.69 9.87
N PRO A 132 18.42 23.92 10.40
CA PRO A 132 19.52 24.58 11.09
C PRO A 132 20.02 23.61 12.16
N GLN A 133 21.26 23.12 12.02
CA GLN A 133 21.87 22.34 13.07
C GLN A 133 21.96 23.26 14.27
N VAL A 134 21.00 23.12 15.18
CA VAL A 134 21.02 23.78 16.46
C VAL A 134 22.22 23.18 17.20
N THR A 135 23.36 23.83 17.02
CA THR A 135 24.62 23.39 17.59
C THR A 135 24.56 23.81 19.04
N CYS A 136 24.06 22.92 19.90
CA CYS A 136 24.06 23.16 21.33
C CYS A 136 25.46 22.91 21.87
N THR A 137 26.25 23.97 21.99
CA THR A 137 27.55 23.94 22.68
C THR A 137 27.34 24.03 24.18
N LEU A 138 27.93 23.08 24.91
CA LEU A 138 27.99 23.09 26.36
C LEU A 138 29.14 23.99 26.81
N GLU A 139 28.84 25.19 27.33
CA GLU A 139 29.85 26.02 27.97
C GLU A 139 29.86 25.75 29.48
N ILE A 140 31.01 25.28 29.97
CA ILE A 140 31.29 25.19 31.40
C ILE A 140 31.88 26.54 31.82
N ALA A 141 31.08 27.39 32.47
CA ALA A 141 31.58 28.65 32.99
C ALA A 141 32.61 28.39 34.09
N ALA A 142 33.82 28.91 33.94
CA ALA A 142 34.86 28.81 34.95
C ALA A 142 34.39 29.50 36.25
N PRO A 143 34.63 28.90 37.43
CA PRO A 143 34.18 29.50 38.68
C PRO A 143 34.90 30.83 38.94
N PRO A 144 34.20 31.83 39.51
CA PRO A 144 34.84 33.08 39.92
C PRO A 144 35.89 32.80 41.01
N ALA A 145 37.03 33.50 40.95
CA ALA A 145 38.19 33.30 41.83
C ALA A 145 37.91 33.58 43.33
N THR A 146 36.71 34.06 43.67
CA THR A 146 36.28 34.33 45.04
C THR A 146 35.33 33.22 45.48
N GLY A 147 35.83 32.35 46.35
CA GLY A 147 35.21 31.07 46.71
C GLY A 147 33.75 31.16 47.15
N ILE A 148 32.86 30.75 46.25
CA ILE A 148 31.65 29.95 46.52
C ILE A 148 31.49 29.04 45.30
N THR A 149 31.59 27.72 45.50
CA THR A 149 31.57 26.72 44.44
C THR A 149 30.15 26.53 43.90
N SER A 150 29.80 27.25 42.83
CA SER A 150 28.63 26.97 42.02
C SER A 150 29.05 26.88 40.56
N THR A 151 29.18 25.66 40.04
CA THR A 151 29.47 25.42 38.63
C THR A 151 28.16 25.57 37.86
N ALA A 152 27.97 26.72 37.21
CA ALA A 152 26.81 26.95 36.36
C ALA A 152 27.02 26.28 35.00
N LEU A 153 26.27 25.21 34.74
CA LEU A 153 26.21 24.56 33.43
C LEU A 153 25.18 25.30 32.58
N GLN A 154 25.60 25.98 31.51
CA GLN A 154 24.67 26.65 30.59
C GLN A 154 24.69 25.96 29.23
N LEU A 155 23.52 25.45 28.84
CA LEU A 155 23.30 24.99 27.47
C LEU A 155 22.96 26.21 26.61
N ARG A 156 23.82 26.55 25.65
CA ARG A 156 23.51 27.54 24.61
C ARG A 156 23.29 26.83 23.29
N CYS A 157 22.08 26.94 22.79
CA CYS A 157 21.69 26.49 21.47
C CYS A 157 21.61 27.72 20.55
N LYS A 158 22.35 27.71 19.45
CA LYS A 158 22.40 28.80 18.45
C LYS A 158 21.56 28.47 17.23
#